data_AF-A0A4D8XLT4-F1
#
_entry.id   AF-A0A4D8XLT4-F1
#
_cell.length_a   1.000
_cell.length_b   1.000
_cell.length_c   1.000
_cell.angle_alpha   90.00
_cell.angle_beta   90.00
_cell.angle_gamma   90.00
#
_symmetry.space_group_name_H-M   'P 1'
#
loop_
_entity.id
_entity.type
_entity.pdbx_description
1 polymer ?
#
loop_
_entity_poly.entity_id
_entity_poly.type
_entity_poly.pdbx_seq_one_letter_code
_entity_poly.pdbx_strand_id
1 'polypeptide(L)'
;TPGSCVSCAPADALPLSAGNFTEYRTRFHAVTLNAGANSGSNNNLYYSFSQGLTHFVVFSAEAYAHSQSAAFLANQLAFMKADLAAVDRSKTPWVVGLVHRDWLMLPEAFLFFGPVLE
;
A
#
# COMPACT_ATOMS: atom_id res chain seq x y z
N THR A 1 3.08 0.52 -42.32
CA THR A 1 3.37 -0.90 -42.07
C THR A 1 3.46 -1.11 -40.57
N PRO A 2 2.67 -2.01 -39.98
CA PRO A 2 2.68 -2.22 -38.53
C PRO A 2 4.06 -2.69 -38.10
N GLY A 3 4.72 -1.89 -37.27
CA GLY A 3 6.01 -2.21 -36.65
C GLY A 3 5.81 -3.33 -35.64
N SER A 4 6.48 -4.45 -35.89
CA SER A 4 6.47 -5.66 -35.06
C SER A 4 6.92 -5.36 -33.63
N CYS A 5 6.04 -5.57 -32.65
CA CYS A 5 6.45 -5.79 -31.27
C CYS A 5 7.24 -7.10 -31.23
N VAL A 6 8.56 -6.98 -31.09
CA VAL A 6 9.44 -8.11 -30.78
C VAL A 6 9.07 -8.56 -29.36
N SER A 7 8.48 -9.74 -29.27
CA SER A 7 7.98 -10.42 -28.07
C SER A 7 6.91 -9.67 -27.26
N CYS A 8 5.64 -9.91 -27.58
CA CYS A 8 4.62 -9.91 -26.54
C CYS A 8 4.91 -11.14 -25.67
N ALA A 9 5.57 -10.94 -24.52
CA ALA A 9 5.54 -11.95 -23.47
C ALA A 9 4.06 -12.31 -23.21
N PRO A 10 3.72 -13.60 -22.96
CA PRO A 10 2.36 -13.95 -22.56
C PRO A 10 1.97 -13.07 -21.37
N ALA A 11 0.70 -12.68 -21.29
CA ALA A 11 0.19 -11.77 -20.24
C ALA A 11 0.54 -12.22 -18.81
N ASP A 12 0.91 -13.50 -18.65
CA ASP A 12 1.29 -14.15 -17.40
C ASP A 12 2.80 -14.14 -17.12
N ALA A 13 3.61 -13.57 -18.01
CA ALA A 13 5.06 -13.45 -17.88
C ALA A 13 5.52 -11.98 -17.82
N LEU A 14 4.74 -11.11 -17.18
CA LEU A 14 5.37 -9.94 -16.57
C LEU A 14 6.34 -10.48 -15.52
N PRO A 15 7.65 -10.19 -15.60
CA PRO A 15 8.53 -10.41 -14.47
C PRO A 15 8.06 -9.42 -13.41
N LEU A 16 7.03 -9.78 -12.66
CA LEU A 16 6.63 -9.02 -11.50
C LEU A 16 7.88 -9.03 -10.63
N SER A 17 8.49 -7.85 -10.54
CA SER A 17 9.38 -7.41 -9.47
C SER A 17 8.61 -7.46 -8.13
N ALA A 18 8.00 -8.60 -7.84
CA ALA A 18 6.70 -8.73 -7.16
C ALA A 18 6.77 -8.42 -5.67
N GLY A 19 7.97 -8.39 -5.08
CA GLY A 19 8.14 -8.18 -3.65
C GLY A 19 8.27 -6.73 -3.20
N ASN A 20 8.83 -5.84 -4.04
CA ASN A 20 9.24 -4.48 -3.58
C ASN A 20 8.47 -3.32 -4.24
N PHE A 21 7.43 -3.61 -5.01
CA PHE A 21 6.52 -2.60 -5.57
C PHE A 21 7.22 -1.56 -6.46
N THR A 22 8.32 -1.91 -7.15
CA THR A 22 9.16 -0.97 -7.93
C THR A 22 8.35 -0.16 -8.95
N GLU A 23 7.50 -0.83 -9.72
CA GLU A 23 6.64 -0.17 -10.72
C GLU A 23 5.64 0.78 -10.08
N TYR A 24 4.99 0.35 -8.99
CA TYR A 24 4.06 1.19 -8.24
C TYR A 24 4.77 2.42 -7.68
N ARG A 25 5.92 2.22 -7.03
CA ARG A 25 6.73 3.29 -6.44
C ARG A 25 7.12 4.34 -7.48
N THR A 26 7.51 3.90 -8.67
CA THR A 26 7.93 4.76 -9.79
C THR A 26 6.74 5.50 -10.42
N ARG A 27 5.67 4.79 -10.76
CA ARG A 27 4.53 5.37 -11.50
C ARG A 27 3.71 6.32 -10.64
N PHE A 28 3.61 6.04 -9.33
CA PHE A 28 2.89 6.86 -8.37
C PHE A 28 3.84 7.65 -7.45
N HIS A 29 5.03 8.01 -7.95
CA HIS A 29 6.05 8.73 -7.18
C HIS A 29 5.58 10.10 -6.69
N ALA A 30 4.62 10.72 -7.39
CA ALA A 30 4.01 11.98 -6.96
C ALA A 30 3.38 11.89 -5.56
N VAL A 31 2.92 10.71 -5.12
CA VAL A 31 2.40 10.51 -3.76
C VAL A 31 3.52 10.66 -2.73
N THR A 32 4.69 10.06 -2.97
CA THR A 32 5.87 10.20 -2.11
C THR A 32 6.27 11.65 -1.94
N LEU A 33 6.28 12.42 -3.03
CA LEU A 33 6.69 13.82 -3.03
C LEU A 33 5.67 14.78 -2.39
N ASN A 34 4.41 14.37 -2.28
CA ASN A 34 3.33 15.19 -1.73
C ASN A 34 2.85 14.64 -0.39
N ALA A 35 1.82 13.79 -0.41
CA ALA A 35 1.21 13.26 0.81
C ALA A 35 2.23 12.52 1.69
N GLY A 36 3.14 11.75 1.08
CA GLY A 36 4.18 11.04 1.82
C GLY A 36 5.16 11.97 2.53
N ALA A 37 5.64 13.02 1.84
CA ALA A 37 6.54 14.02 2.42
C ALA A 37 5.83 14.84 3.51
N ASN A 38 4.60 15.28 3.26
CA ASN A 38 3.82 16.10 4.18
C ASN A 38 3.37 15.32 5.43
N SER A 39 3.18 14.00 5.32
CA SER A 39 2.86 13.13 6.46
C SER A 39 4.11 12.66 7.23
N GLY A 40 5.32 12.94 6.74
CA GLY A 40 6.57 12.45 7.33
C GLY A 40 6.88 10.98 7.07
N SER A 41 6.13 10.30 6.20
CA SER A 41 6.38 8.90 5.81
C SER A 41 7.44 8.77 4.70
N ASN A 42 7.59 9.80 3.86
CA ASN A 42 8.50 9.86 2.70
C ASN A 42 8.40 8.64 1.76
N ASN A 43 7.22 8.03 1.65
CA ASN A 43 6.96 6.93 0.72
C ASN A 43 5.50 6.94 0.25
N ASN A 44 5.18 6.05 -0.68
CA ASN A 44 3.82 5.91 -1.23
C ASN A 44 3.13 4.60 -0.87
N LEU A 45 3.68 3.79 0.04
CA LEU A 45 3.04 2.58 0.54
C LEU A 45 2.26 2.81 1.84
N TYR A 46 2.66 3.81 2.63
CA TYR A 46 1.91 4.31 3.78
C TYR A 46 2.11 5.82 3.88
N TYR A 47 1.03 6.57 4.07
CA TYR A 47 1.01 8.03 4.14
C TYR A 47 -0.34 8.49 4.67
N SER A 48 -0.47 9.77 5.00
CA SER A 48 -1.74 10.36 5.44
C SER A 48 -1.96 11.72 4.78
N PHE A 49 -3.21 12.15 4.76
CA PHE A 49 -3.59 13.50 4.35
C PHE A 49 -4.98 13.83 4.92
N SER A 50 -5.24 15.12 5.10
CA SER A 50 -6.54 15.60 5.53
C SER A 50 -7.22 16.38 4.41
N GLN A 51 -8.50 16.10 4.19
CA GLN A 51 -9.34 16.83 3.24
C GLN A 51 -10.68 17.14 3.88
N GLY A 52 -11.00 18.43 4.00
CA GLY A 52 -12.20 18.89 4.72
C GLY A 52 -12.18 18.42 6.17
N LEU A 53 -13.26 17.76 6.60
CA LEU A 53 -13.45 17.26 7.97
C LEU A 53 -12.88 15.84 8.20
N THR A 54 -12.16 15.29 7.23
CA THR A 54 -11.69 13.89 7.27
C THR A 54 -10.18 13.82 7.18
N HIS A 55 -9.59 13.03 8.08
CA HIS A 55 -8.21 12.60 8.04
C HIS A 55 -8.13 11.17 7.48
N PHE A 56 -7.41 10.98 6.38
CA PHE A 56 -7.20 9.69 5.73
C PHE A 56 -5.81 9.17 6.09
N VAL A 57 -5.75 7.91 6.52
CA VAL A 57 -4.51 7.18 6.75
C VAL A 57 -4.46 5.97 5.82
N VAL A 58 -3.45 5.91 4.97
CA VAL A 58 -3.18 4.82 4.04
C VAL A 58 -2.03 4.01 4.62
N PHE A 59 -2.17 2.68 4.67
CA PHE A 59 -1.09 1.79 5.12
C PHE A 59 -1.05 0.51 4.31
N SER A 60 0.14 -0.08 4.22
CA SER A 60 0.36 -1.29 3.45
C SER A 60 0.08 -2.53 4.29
N ALA A 61 -0.88 -3.35 3.85
CA ALA A 61 -1.06 -4.71 4.38
C ALA A 61 0.05 -5.66 3.95
N GLU A 62 0.84 -5.29 2.94
CA GLU A 62 1.93 -6.10 2.38
C GLU A 62 3.20 -6.05 3.23
N ALA A 63 3.19 -5.24 4.30
CA ALA A 63 4.21 -5.24 5.34
C ALA A 63 4.46 -6.62 5.96
N TYR A 64 3.47 -7.52 5.93
CA TYR A 64 3.54 -8.87 6.49
C TYR A 64 3.71 -9.98 5.45
N ALA A 65 3.29 -9.76 4.20
CA ALA A 65 3.10 -10.84 3.21
C ALA A 65 4.19 -10.93 2.12
N HIS A 66 4.92 -9.85 1.81
CA HIS A 66 5.83 -9.81 0.64
C HIS A 66 7.30 -9.53 0.99
N SER A 67 7.87 -10.25 1.96
CA SER A 67 9.30 -10.13 2.30
C SER A 67 9.77 -8.71 2.68
N GLN A 68 8.84 -7.85 3.09
CA GLN A 68 9.19 -6.53 3.63
C GLN A 68 9.96 -6.71 4.94
N SER A 69 10.98 -5.87 5.16
CA SER A 69 11.85 -6.02 6.32
C SER A 69 11.11 -5.73 7.63
N ALA A 70 11.57 -6.30 8.74
CA ALA A 70 11.08 -5.94 10.07
C ALA A 70 11.17 -4.42 10.32
N ALA A 71 12.17 -3.75 9.73
CA ALA A 71 12.30 -2.31 9.75
C ALA A 71 11.16 -1.60 9.01
N PHE A 72 10.69 -2.12 7.87
CA PHE A 72 9.52 -1.56 7.17
C PHE A 72 8.27 -1.60 8.06
N LEU A 73 8.01 -2.75 8.69
CA LEU A 73 6.87 -2.88 9.61
C LEU A 73 6.99 -1.94 10.81
N ALA A 74 8.18 -1.89 11.44
CA ALA A 74 8.43 -1.00 12.58
C ALA A 74 8.26 0.49 12.19
N ASN A 75 8.74 0.89 11.03
CA ASN A 75 8.62 2.25 10.52
C ASN A 75 7.16 2.61 10.20
N GLN A 76 6.41 1.70 9.56
CA GLN A 76 4.97 1.91 9.31
C GLN A 76 4.20 2.05 10.63
N LEU A 77 4.48 1.18 11.60
CA LEU A 77 3.83 1.23 12.92
C LEU A 77 4.18 2.53 13.68
N ALA A 78 5.45 2.95 13.64
CA ALA A 78 5.90 4.18 14.27
C ALA A 78 5.24 5.41 13.61
N PHE A 79 5.18 5.43 12.28
CA PHE A 79 4.47 6.45 11.51
C PHE A 79 3.00 6.52 11.93
N MET A 80 2.27 5.40 11.91
CA MET A 80 0.84 5.38 12.24
C MET A 80 0.57 5.86 13.67
N LYS A 81 1.42 5.49 14.63
CA LYS A 81 1.30 5.97 16.02
C LYS A 81 1.47 7.49 16.10
N ALA A 82 2.47 8.03 15.42
CA ALA A 82 2.74 9.47 15.43
C ALA A 82 1.64 10.26 14.71
N ASP A 83 1.23 9.78 13.54
CA ASP A 83 0.20 10.40 12.69
C ASP A 83 -1.15 10.46 13.41
N LEU A 84 -1.63 9.33 13.93
CA LEU A 84 -2.91 9.26 14.64
C LEU A 84 -2.92 10.06 15.95
N ALA A 85 -1.77 10.17 16.64
CA ALA A 85 -1.65 11.00 17.83
C ALA A 85 -1.70 12.51 17.51
N ALA A 86 -1.31 12.91 16.28
CA ALA A 86 -1.33 14.30 15.84
C ALA A 86 -2.71 14.76 15.32
N VAL A 87 -3.68 13.86 15.18
CA VAL A 87 -5.02 14.20 14.66
C VAL A 87 -5.78 15.09 15.65
N ASP A 88 -6.04 16.32 15.23
CA ASP A 88 -6.93 17.24 15.91
C ASP A 88 -8.40 16.93 15.54
N ARG A 89 -9.09 16.20 16.42
CA ARG A 89 -10.49 15.78 16.20
C ARG A 89 -11.50 16.94 16.21
N SER A 90 -11.11 18.14 16.63
CA SER A 90 -11.95 19.34 16.48
C SER A 90 -11.95 19.88 15.05
N LYS A 91 -10.87 19.62 14.29
CA LYS A 91 -10.72 20.03 12.89
C LYS A 91 -11.12 18.92 11.92
N THR A 92 -10.65 17.69 12.17
CA THR A 92 -10.97 16.50 11.39
C THR A 92 -11.64 15.47 12.30
N PRO A 93 -12.96 15.58 12.54
CA PRO A 93 -13.68 14.64 13.39
C PRO A 93 -13.69 13.21 12.84
N TRP A 94 -13.58 13.04 11.51
CA TRP A 94 -13.57 11.74 10.85
C TRP A 94 -12.14 11.25 10.61
N VAL A 95 -11.89 9.98 10.94
CA VAL A 95 -10.62 9.29 10.63
C VAL A 95 -10.96 8.05 9.81
N VAL A 96 -10.37 7.92 8.64
CA VAL A 96 -10.64 6.84 7.68
C VAL A 96 -9.35 6.10 7.34
N GLY A 97 -9.33 4.80 7.60
CA GLY A 97 -8.24 3.91 7.22
C GLY A 97 -8.44 3.32 5.83
N LEU A 98 -7.39 3.31 5.02
CA LEU A 98 -7.37 2.76 3.66
C LEU A 98 -6.32 1.66 3.58
N VAL A 99 -6.75 0.46 3.19
CA VAL A 99 -5.92 -0.74 3.09
C VAL A 99 -6.41 -1.61 1.93
N HIS A 100 -5.50 -2.29 1.24
CA HIS A 100 -5.86 -3.16 0.11
C HIS A 100 -6.34 -4.55 0.54
N ARG A 101 -5.74 -5.13 1.59
CA ARG A 101 -6.20 -6.39 2.16
C ARG A 101 -7.16 -6.10 3.31
N ASP A 102 -8.28 -6.79 3.27
CA ASP A 102 -9.29 -6.71 4.29
C ASP A 102 -8.98 -7.66 5.45
N TRP A 103 -9.37 -7.23 6.65
CA TRP A 103 -9.25 -8.03 7.86
C TRP A 103 -10.46 -8.97 8.07
N LEU A 104 -11.58 -8.68 7.40
CA LEU A 104 -12.89 -9.30 7.66
C LEU A 104 -13.35 -10.29 6.58
N MET A 105 -12.50 -10.71 5.61
CA MET A 105 -12.79 -11.90 4.80
C MET A 105 -13.08 -13.06 5.76
N LEU A 106 -14.35 -13.47 5.84
CA LEU A 106 -14.76 -14.69 6.53
C LEU A 106 -14.08 -15.92 5.89
N PRO A 107 -14.01 -17.06 6.59
CA PRO A 107 -13.20 -18.24 6.23
C PRO A 107 -13.38 -18.82 4.82
N GLU A 108 -14.41 -18.39 4.09
CA GLU A 108 -14.81 -18.88 2.77
C GLU A 108 -13.81 -18.50 1.67
N ALA A 109 -12.96 -17.48 1.86
CA ALA A 109 -11.92 -17.13 0.90
C ALA A 109 -10.72 -18.11 0.87
N PHE A 110 -10.56 -18.96 1.90
CA PHE A 110 -9.42 -19.89 2.00
C PHE A 110 -9.57 -21.13 1.11
N LEU A 111 -10.80 -21.53 0.76
CA LEU A 111 -11.08 -22.72 -0.04
C LEU A 111 -10.62 -22.60 -1.50
N PHE A 112 -10.44 -21.38 -2.02
CA PHE A 112 -9.97 -21.18 -3.39
C PHE A 112 -8.46 -21.48 -3.57
N PHE A 113 -7.68 -21.48 -2.48
CA PHE A 113 -6.24 -21.77 -2.50
C PHE A 113 -5.87 -23.18 -2.01
N GLY A 114 -6.87 -24.00 -1.64
CA GLY A 114 -6.68 -25.35 -1.10
C GLY A 114 -5.87 -26.33 -1.98
N PRO A 115 -6.00 -26.38 -3.32
CA PRO A 115 -5.43 -27.50 -4.09
C PRO A 115 -3.93 -27.40 -4.40
N VAL A 116 -3.21 -26.40 -3.89
CA VAL A 116 -1.75 -26.25 -4.13
C VAL A 116 -0.91 -26.78 -2.96
N LEU A 117 -1.54 -27.30 -1.91
CA LEU A 117 -0.85 -27.86 -0.74
C LEU A 117 -1.23 -29.31 -0.41
N GLU A 118 -1.49 -30.14 -1.43
CA GLU A 118 -1.26 -31.60 -1.34
C GLU A 118 0.05 -31.99 -2.04
#